data_AF-A0A8E6BBU0-F1
#
_entry.id   AF-A0A8E6BBU0-F1
#
_cell.length_a   1.000
_cell.length_b   1.000
_cell.length_c   1.000
_cell.angle_alpha   90.00
_cell.angle_beta   90.00
_cell.angle_gamma   90.00
#
_symmetry.space_group_name_H-M   'P 1'
#
loop_
_entity.id
_entity.type
_entity.pdbx_description
1 polymer ?
#
loop_
_entity_poly.entity_id
_entity_poly.type
_entity_poly.pdbx_seq_one_letter_code
_entity_poly.pdbx_strand_id
1 'polypeptide(L)'
;MTSLEVKKKTFRWALWLGWQLDSNWTEPWLFAIYVLVKPLTSSLLLVCMYFAARQVTPWVPVDFLPYMYIGNACFMLIGSVMFGMSQAVLTDREHYRMLKYIYIAPGHLQTYFVGRAISGAFQAVLGGLINITIGALTFPEVRHALTRQPTEWGWLAVYLVLGTMLLTALGLILTAIVLNMNRQGMFLSEGISGILYLVCGVVFPISILPHWLSWVSVILPPTYWLEGMRRAILGVPAEKFLDSPLSHWGHPALAAALAGTTLGLLILSQFVFRWSERRAWRLGKFEEQSGA
;
A
#
# COMPACT_ATOMS: atom_id res chain seq x y z
N MET A 1 8.68 17.06 29.88
CA MET A 1 8.96 16.39 28.58
C MET A 1 8.85 17.40 27.48
N THR A 2 9.80 17.41 26.55
CA THR A 2 9.71 18.28 25.36
C THR A 2 8.66 17.75 24.38
N SER A 3 8.09 18.61 23.51
CA SER A 3 7.12 18.20 22.48
C SER A 3 7.64 17.06 21.59
N LEU A 4 8.96 17.03 21.36
CA LEU A 4 9.61 15.98 20.57
C LEU A 4 9.67 14.63 21.30
N GLU A 5 9.95 14.61 22.60
CA GLU A 5 9.94 13.38 23.40
C GLU A 5 8.57 12.74 23.44
N VAL A 6 7.53 13.55 23.58
CA VAL A 6 6.14 13.11 23.53
C VAL A 6 5.84 12.45 22.18
N LYS A 7 6.15 13.12 21.06
CA LYS A 7 5.98 12.56 19.71
C LYS A 7 6.71 11.24 19.51
N LYS A 8 7.97 11.15 19.94
CA LYS A 8 8.77 9.91 19.85
C LYS A 8 8.13 8.78 20.66
N LYS A 9 7.66 9.08 21.89
CA LYS A 9 6.99 8.09 22.75
C LYS A 9 5.67 7.63 22.12
N THR A 10 4.81 8.55 21.67
CA THR A 10 3.55 8.23 20.98
C THR A 10 3.80 7.36 19.75
N PHE A 11 4.78 7.71 18.92
CA PHE A 11 5.11 6.94 17.72
C PHE A 11 5.53 5.50 18.05
N ARG A 12 6.44 5.32 19.02
CA ARG A 12 6.90 3.98 19.44
C ARG A 12 5.76 3.12 19.97
N TRP A 13 4.90 3.67 20.82
CA TRP A 13 3.76 2.94 21.37
C TRP A 13 2.70 2.64 20.31
N ALA A 14 2.43 3.57 19.39
CA ALA A 14 1.50 3.35 18.28
C ALA A 14 2.00 2.27 17.32
N LEU A 15 3.30 2.23 17.04
CA LEU A 15 3.93 1.17 16.23
C LEU A 15 3.76 -0.21 16.90
N TRP A 16 4.07 -0.28 18.20
CA TRP A 16 3.97 -1.51 18.99
C TRP A 16 2.52 -1.99 19.15
N LEU A 17 1.61 -1.08 19.48
CA LEU A 17 0.17 -1.37 19.54
C LEU A 17 -0.35 -1.82 18.17
N GLY A 18 0.15 -1.17 17.11
CA GLY A 18 0.04 -1.60 15.72
C GLY A 18 0.19 -3.09 15.55
N TRP A 19 1.37 -3.56 15.93
CA TRP A 19 1.77 -4.96 15.82
C TRP A 19 0.90 -5.86 16.71
N GLN A 20 0.68 -5.48 17.97
CA GLN A 20 -0.10 -6.29 18.90
C GLN A 20 -1.55 -6.48 18.45
N LEU A 21 -2.21 -5.44 17.93
CA LEU A 21 -3.58 -5.55 17.42
C LEU A 21 -3.68 -6.55 16.27
N ASP A 22 -2.67 -6.59 15.41
CA ASP A 22 -2.67 -7.46 14.23
C ASP A 22 -2.14 -8.87 14.52
N SER A 23 -1.30 -9.04 15.55
CA SER A 23 -0.66 -10.33 15.88
C SER A 23 -1.27 -11.09 17.05
N ASN A 24 -1.90 -10.40 18.00
CA ASN A 24 -2.27 -10.98 19.31
C ASN A 24 -3.76 -11.40 19.40
N TRP A 25 -4.46 -11.51 18.27
CA TRP A 25 -5.86 -11.92 18.24
C TRP A 25 -6.05 -13.44 18.27
N THR A 26 -4.99 -14.24 18.08
CA THR A 26 -5.00 -15.71 18.19
C THR A 26 -3.78 -16.26 18.90
N GLU A 27 -3.78 -17.58 19.12
CA GLU A 27 -2.58 -18.34 19.43
C GLU A 27 -1.47 -18.12 18.38
N PRO A 28 -0.17 -18.11 18.79
CA PRO A 28 0.94 -17.77 17.89
C PRO A 28 1.09 -18.67 16.66
N TRP A 29 0.74 -19.95 16.77
CA TRP A 29 0.85 -20.90 15.66
C TRP A 29 -0.22 -20.65 14.58
N LEU A 30 -1.46 -20.35 14.98
CA LEU A 30 -2.54 -19.96 14.07
C LEU A 30 -2.20 -18.66 13.35
N PHE A 31 -1.63 -17.70 14.09
CA PHE A 31 -1.16 -16.45 13.52
C PHE A 31 -0.08 -16.69 12.45
N ALA A 32 0.91 -17.55 12.73
CA ALA A 32 1.95 -17.88 11.76
C ALA A 32 1.39 -18.49 10.47
N ILE A 33 0.41 -19.41 10.59
CA ILE A 33 -0.29 -19.98 9.42
C ILE A 33 -1.03 -18.88 8.67
N TYR A 34 -1.75 -18.01 9.37
CA TYR A 34 -2.50 -16.93 8.74
C TYR A 34 -1.60 -15.95 7.97
N VAL A 35 -0.46 -15.56 8.55
CA VAL A 35 0.55 -14.70 7.91
C VAL A 35 1.15 -15.34 6.66
N LEU A 36 1.27 -16.68 6.63
CA LEU A 36 1.79 -17.40 5.46
C LEU A 36 0.72 -17.59 4.38
N VAL A 37 -0.50 -17.95 4.77
CA VAL A 37 -1.59 -18.27 3.84
C VAL A 37 -2.18 -17.01 3.21
N LYS A 38 -2.36 -15.93 3.96
CA LYS A 38 -3.03 -14.71 3.45
C LYS A 38 -2.34 -14.10 2.21
N PRO A 39 -1.01 -13.89 2.20
CA PRO A 39 -0.31 -13.42 1.01
C PRO A 39 -0.41 -14.41 -0.16
N LEU A 40 -0.35 -15.72 0.13
CA LEU A 40 -0.44 -16.75 -0.91
C LEU A 40 -1.80 -16.68 -1.62
N THR A 41 -2.88 -16.71 -0.85
CA THR A 41 -4.26 -16.72 -1.36
C THR A 41 -4.58 -15.48 -2.20
N SER A 42 -4.06 -14.30 -1.82
CA SER A 42 -4.28 -13.07 -2.61
C SER A 42 -3.67 -13.15 -4.01
N SER A 43 -2.53 -13.84 -4.16
CA SER A 43 -1.89 -14.05 -5.48
C SER A 43 -2.41 -15.26 -6.24
N LEU A 44 -2.92 -16.28 -5.56
CA LEU A 44 -3.38 -17.53 -6.18
C LEU A 44 -4.49 -17.29 -7.20
N LEU A 45 -5.45 -16.40 -6.90
CA LEU A 45 -6.51 -16.04 -7.85
C LEU A 45 -5.92 -15.55 -9.19
N LEU A 46 -4.95 -14.65 -9.12
CA LEU A 46 -4.28 -14.08 -10.29
C LEU A 46 -3.50 -15.14 -11.06
N VAL A 47 -2.78 -16.01 -10.36
CA VAL A 47 -2.06 -17.14 -10.96
C VAL A 47 -3.03 -18.06 -11.71
N CYS A 48 -4.15 -18.44 -11.08
CA CYS A 48 -5.18 -19.26 -11.72
C CYS A 48 -5.75 -18.57 -12.96
N MET A 49 -6.04 -17.27 -12.88
CA MET A 49 -6.51 -16.49 -14.02
C MET A 49 -5.50 -16.45 -15.16
N TYR A 50 -4.19 -16.30 -14.87
CA TYR A 50 -3.14 -16.33 -15.89
C TYR A 50 -3.09 -17.68 -16.62
N PHE A 51 -3.07 -18.80 -15.89
CA PHE A 51 -3.03 -20.12 -16.52
C PHE A 51 -4.32 -20.41 -17.31
N ALA A 52 -5.48 -19.99 -16.81
CA ALA A 52 -6.73 -20.09 -17.55
C ALA A 52 -6.69 -19.27 -18.85
N ALA A 53 -6.22 -18.01 -18.80
CA ALA A 53 -6.13 -17.14 -19.98
C ALA A 53 -5.14 -17.69 -21.03
N ARG A 54 -4.02 -18.25 -20.60
CA ARG A 54 -3.00 -18.84 -21.46
C ARG A 54 -3.46 -20.12 -22.17
N GLN A 55 -4.41 -20.87 -21.58
CA GLN A 55 -5.03 -22.01 -22.23
C GLN A 55 -5.98 -21.60 -23.37
N VAL A 56 -6.64 -20.45 -23.22
CA VAL A 56 -7.62 -19.96 -24.22
C VAL A 56 -6.95 -19.14 -25.31
N THR A 57 -5.88 -18.41 -25.00
CA THR A 57 -5.24 -17.46 -25.93
C THR A 57 -3.71 -17.55 -25.92
N PRO A 58 -3.06 -17.64 -27.10
CA PRO A 58 -1.60 -17.68 -27.21
C PRO A 58 -0.93 -16.30 -27.04
N TRP A 59 -1.73 -15.23 -26.92
CA TRP A 59 -1.28 -13.84 -26.87
C TRP A 59 -0.75 -13.42 -25.49
N VAL A 60 -0.92 -14.25 -24.46
CA VAL A 60 -0.46 -13.94 -23.10
C VAL A 60 1.02 -14.33 -22.97
N PRO A 61 1.94 -13.36 -22.83
CA PRO A 61 3.37 -13.65 -22.75
C PRO A 61 3.73 -14.28 -21.41
N VAL A 62 4.80 -15.07 -21.40
CA VAL A 62 5.30 -15.77 -20.20
C VAL A 62 5.73 -14.79 -19.11
N ASP A 63 6.27 -13.64 -19.52
CA ASP A 63 6.71 -12.55 -18.63
C ASP A 63 5.53 -11.81 -17.96
N PHE A 64 4.28 -12.07 -18.36
CA PHE A 64 3.10 -11.48 -17.73
C PHE A 64 2.85 -11.98 -16.30
N LEU A 65 3.13 -13.27 -16.03
CA LEU A 65 2.96 -13.83 -14.68
C LEU A 65 3.87 -13.12 -13.66
N PRO A 66 5.21 -13.03 -13.85
CA PRO A 66 6.07 -12.25 -12.97
C PRO A 66 5.63 -10.79 -12.81
N TYR A 67 5.21 -10.14 -13.90
CA TYR A 67 4.75 -8.74 -13.89
C TYR A 67 3.59 -8.52 -12.91
N MET A 68 2.53 -9.31 -13.06
CA MET A 68 1.31 -9.25 -12.26
C MET A 68 1.57 -9.73 -10.81
N TYR A 69 2.34 -10.80 -10.66
CA TYR A 69 2.62 -11.41 -9.35
C TYR A 69 3.39 -10.44 -8.43
N ILE A 70 4.44 -9.80 -8.93
CA ILE A 70 5.21 -8.82 -8.16
C ILE A 70 4.44 -7.51 -7.97
N GLY A 71 3.66 -7.10 -8.98
CA GLY A 71 2.73 -5.97 -8.83
C GLY A 71 1.77 -6.20 -7.65
N ASN A 72 1.16 -7.38 -7.58
CA ASN A 72 0.25 -7.74 -6.49
C ASN A 72 0.95 -7.82 -5.13
N ALA A 73 2.16 -8.38 -5.06
CA ALA A 73 2.96 -8.39 -3.84
C ALA A 73 3.27 -6.96 -3.35
N CYS A 74 3.62 -6.05 -4.26
CA CYS A 74 3.82 -4.64 -3.92
C CYS A 74 2.51 -3.96 -3.49
N PHE A 75 1.38 -4.27 -4.14
CA PHE A 75 0.08 -3.71 -3.79
C PHE A 75 -0.35 -4.01 -2.35
N MET A 76 0.17 -5.08 -1.73
CA MET A 76 -0.04 -5.34 -0.31
C MET A 76 0.44 -4.20 0.59
N LEU A 77 1.47 -3.43 0.19
CA LEU A 77 1.90 -2.23 0.92
C LEU A 77 0.86 -1.12 0.82
N ILE A 78 0.21 -0.94 -0.34
CA ILE A 78 -0.91 0.02 -0.48
C ILE A 78 -2.05 -0.41 0.45
N GLY A 79 -2.37 -1.71 0.43
CA GLY A 79 -3.23 -2.42 1.39
C GLY A 79 -2.99 -2.01 2.84
N SER A 80 -1.84 -2.37 3.37
CA SER A 80 -1.56 -2.27 4.81
C SER A 80 -1.21 -0.85 5.28
N VAL A 81 -0.58 -0.03 4.43
CA VAL A 81 -0.19 1.33 4.81
C VAL A 81 -1.34 2.29 4.60
N MET A 82 -1.80 2.42 3.34
CA MET A 82 -2.75 3.46 2.98
C MET A 82 -4.16 3.13 3.52
N PHE A 83 -4.65 1.93 3.22
CA PHE A 83 -5.99 1.52 3.66
C PHE A 83 -6.01 1.10 5.11
N GLY A 84 -4.96 0.43 5.61
CA GLY A 84 -4.82 0.08 7.02
C GLY A 84 -4.92 1.28 7.96
N MET A 85 -4.38 2.45 7.58
CA MET A 85 -4.57 3.69 8.35
C MET A 85 -6.03 4.12 8.42
N SER A 86 -6.73 4.12 7.28
CA SER A 86 -8.15 4.52 7.23
C SER A 86 -9.05 3.55 8.01
N GLN A 87 -8.74 2.25 7.95
CA GLN A 87 -9.42 1.21 8.71
C GLN A 87 -9.16 1.37 10.21
N ALA A 88 -7.95 1.77 10.62
CA ALA A 88 -7.66 2.03 12.02
C ALA A 88 -8.59 3.11 12.61
N VAL A 89 -8.99 4.13 11.84
CA VAL A 89 -10.00 5.12 12.29
C VAL A 89 -11.32 4.44 12.62
N LEU A 90 -11.80 3.59 11.72
CA LEU A 90 -13.08 2.89 11.86
C LEU A 90 -13.02 1.90 13.02
N THR A 91 -11.97 1.09 13.11
CA THR A 91 -11.79 0.13 14.19
C THR A 91 -11.68 0.83 15.55
N ASP A 92 -10.88 1.90 15.64
CA ASP A 92 -10.71 2.64 16.90
C ASP A 92 -11.96 3.43 17.29
N ARG A 93 -12.78 3.87 16.32
CA ARG A 93 -14.04 4.58 16.57
C ARG A 93 -15.20 3.64 16.90
N GLU A 94 -15.46 2.66 16.04
CA GLU A 94 -16.67 1.84 16.07
C GLU A 94 -16.49 0.58 16.91
N HIS A 95 -15.40 -0.15 16.71
CA HIS A 95 -15.17 -1.43 17.36
C HIS A 95 -14.64 -1.28 18.79
N TYR A 96 -13.54 -0.54 18.96
CA TYR A 96 -12.92 -0.37 20.28
C TYR A 96 -13.43 0.85 21.05
N ARG A 97 -14.04 1.83 20.37
CA ARG A 97 -14.50 3.11 20.97
C ARG A 97 -13.40 3.86 21.71
N MET A 98 -12.16 3.67 21.27
CA MET A 98 -10.95 4.25 21.86
C MET A 98 -10.53 5.56 21.23
N LEU A 99 -11.07 5.93 20.07
CA LEU A 99 -10.62 7.10 19.31
C LEU A 99 -10.68 8.41 20.12
N LYS A 100 -11.74 8.61 20.94
CA LYS A 100 -11.83 9.79 21.83
C LYS A 100 -10.76 9.81 22.92
N TYR A 101 -10.42 8.65 23.48
CA TYR A 101 -9.38 8.53 24.51
C TYR A 101 -8.00 8.75 23.92
N ILE A 102 -7.75 8.25 22.71
CA ILE A 102 -6.51 8.50 21.96
C ILE A 102 -6.33 9.99 21.69
N TYR A 103 -7.42 10.70 21.38
CA TYR A 103 -7.38 12.14 21.10
C TYR A 103 -7.12 13.00 22.34
N ILE A 104 -7.67 12.63 23.51
CA ILE A 104 -7.49 13.37 24.77
C ILE A 104 -6.13 13.04 25.43
N ALA A 105 -5.53 11.88 25.09
CA ALA A 105 -4.21 11.51 25.56
C ALA A 105 -3.15 12.57 25.18
N PRO A 106 -2.06 12.72 25.95
CA PRO A 106 -1.04 13.74 25.73
C PRO A 106 -0.15 13.45 24.49
N GLY A 107 -0.72 13.13 23.33
CA GLY A 107 -0.03 12.82 22.08
C GLY A 107 -0.74 13.43 20.87
N HIS A 108 -0.09 13.39 19.70
CA HIS A 108 -0.71 13.86 18.46
C HIS A 108 -1.39 12.71 17.72
N LEU A 109 -2.66 12.88 17.39
CA LEU A 109 -3.47 11.90 16.64
C LEU A 109 -2.79 11.49 15.32
N GLN A 110 -2.20 12.45 14.62
CA GLN A 110 -1.46 12.18 13.39
C GLN A 110 -0.27 11.24 13.60
N THR A 111 0.51 11.44 14.68
CA THR A 111 1.67 10.60 15.00
C THR A 111 1.25 9.18 15.35
N TYR A 112 0.08 9.02 15.98
CA TYR A 112 -0.52 7.71 16.22
C TYR A 112 -0.81 6.97 14.92
N PHE A 113 -1.53 7.60 13.98
CA PHE A 113 -1.84 6.97 12.70
C PHE A 113 -0.59 6.68 11.85
N VAL A 114 0.41 7.57 11.85
CA VAL A 114 1.69 7.30 11.18
C VAL A 114 2.40 6.09 11.81
N GLY A 115 2.38 5.96 13.14
CA GLY A 115 2.91 4.76 13.82
C GLY A 115 2.19 3.48 13.40
N ARG A 116 0.85 3.51 13.31
CA ARG A 116 0.04 2.39 12.77
C ARG A 116 0.41 2.08 11.31
N ALA A 117 0.62 3.10 10.49
CA ALA A 117 1.02 2.95 9.08
C ALA A 117 2.33 2.20 8.91
N ILE A 118 3.36 2.56 9.70
CA ILE A 118 4.68 1.91 9.64
C ILE A 118 4.61 0.47 10.15
N SER A 119 3.77 0.19 11.15
CA SER A 119 3.52 -1.19 11.60
C SER A 119 2.89 -2.03 10.48
N GLY A 120 1.88 -1.49 9.79
CA GLY A 120 1.30 -2.12 8.60
C GLY A 120 2.29 -2.28 7.46
N ALA A 121 3.19 -1.30 7.26
CA ALA A 121 4.25 -1.37 6.25
C ALA A 121 5.18 -2.56 6.51
N PHE A 122 5.62 -2.73 7.76
CA PHE A 122 6.47 -3.86 8.15
C PHE A 122 5.80 -5.20 7.85
N GLN A 123 4.52 -5.34 8.20
CA GLN A 123 3.74 -6.55 7.90
C GLN A 123 3.59 -6.79 6.39
N ALA A 124 3.34 -5.74 5.61
CA ALA A 124 3.23 -5.87 4.15
C ALA A 124 4.56 -6.20 3.48
N VAL A 125 5.69 -5.67 3.96
CA VAL A 125 7.01 -6.08 3.46
C VAL A 125 7.23 -7.56 3.76
N LEU A 126 6.96 -8.04 4.97
CA LEU A 126 7.08 -9.46 5.31
C LEU A 126 6.15 -10.32 4.44
N GLY A 127 4.89 -9.95 4.31
CA GLY A 127 3.92 -10.67 3.46
C GLY A 127 4.32 -10.67 1.99
N GLY A 128 4.84 -9.56 1.47
CA GLY A 128 5.34 -9.44 0.09
C GLY A 128 6.59 -10.29 -0.14
N LEU A 129 7.53 -10.32 0.81
CA LEU A 129 8.72 -11.19 0.74
C LEU A 129 8.33 -12.67 0.75
N ILE A 130 7.41 -13.07 1.63
CA ILE A 130 6.86 -14.44 1.68
C ILE A 130 6.20 -14.76 0.33
N ASN A 131 5.36 -13.86 -0.18
CA ASN A 131 4.67 -14.05 -1.45
C ASN A 131 5.65 -14.24 -2.61
N ILE A 132 6.64 -13.35 -2.77
CA ILE A 132 7.66 -13.44 -3.82
C ILE A 132 8.49 -14.72 -3.70
N THR A 133 8.88 -15.09 -2.47
CA THR A 133 9.67 -16.31 -2.22
C THR A 133 8.89 -17.55 -2.63
N ILE A 134 7.62 -17.68 -2.21
CA ILE A 134 6.79 -18.82 -2.59
C ILE A 134 6.52 -18.82 -4.10
N GLY A 135 6.36 -17.65 -4.71
CA GLY A 135 6.21 -17.51 -6.16
C GLY A 135 7.43 -18.03 -6.92
N ALA A 136 8.64 -17.66 -6.47
CA ALA A 136 9.88 -18.14 -7.04
C ALA A 136 10.08 -19.67 -6.85
N LEU A 137 9.63 -20.23 -5.72
CA LEU A 137 9.71 -21.66 -5.45
C LEU A 137 8.68 -22.49 -6.23
N THR A 138 7.49 -21.94 -6.48
CA THR A 138 6.38 -22.68 -7.09
C THR A 138 6.34 -22.52 -8.62
N PHE A 139 6.58 -21.31 -9.12
CA PHE A 139 6.38 -20.98 -10.54
C PHE A 139 7.70 -20.78 -11.28
N PRO A 140 8.01 -21.62 -12.29
CA PRO A 140 9.24 -21.48 -13.09
C PRO A 140 9.37 -20.13 -13.78
N GLU A 141 8.27 -19.54 -14.24
CA GLU A 141 8.25 -18.24 -14.92
C GLU A 141 8.73 -17.12 -13.99
N VAL A 142 8.24 -17.12 -12.74
CA VAL A 142 8.64 -16.15 -11.71
C VAL A 142 10.10 -16.35 -11.36
N ARG A 143 10.52 -17.61 -11.14
CA ARG A 143 11.93 -17.93 -10.85
C ARG A 143 12.86 -17.44 -11.95
N HIS A 144 12.53 -17.74 -13.21
CA HIS A 144 13.34 -17.38 -14.35
C HIS A 144 13.48 -15.85 -14.48
N ALA A 145 12.38 -15.12 -14.28
CA ALA A 145 12.38 -13.66 -14.28
C ALA A 145 13.26 -13.06 -13.17
N LEU A 146 13.21 -13.59 -11.94
CA LEU A 146 14.09 -13.14 -10.85
C LEU A 146 15.57 -13.48 -11.09
N THR A 147 15.88 -14.57 -11.81
CA THR A 147 17.27 -14.95 -12.13
C THR A 147 17.84 -14.25 -13.35
N ARG A 148 17.00 -13.59 -14.16
CA ARG A 148 17.41 -12.96 -15.43
C ARG A 148 18.37 -11.80 -15.20
N GLN A 149 18.10 -10.98 -14.18
CA GLN A 149 18.92 -9.85 -13.79
C GLN A 149 19.05 -9.82 -12.26
N PRO A 150 20.20 -9.40 -11.71
CA PRO A 150 20.34 -9.25 -10.27
C PRO A 150 19.37 -8.18 -9.76
N THR A 151 18.77 -8.43 -8.60
CA THR A 151 17.94 -7.44 -7.91
C THR A 151 18.78 -6.22 -7.53
N GLU A 152 18.32 -5.04 -7.94
CA GLU A 152 18.96 -3.76 -7.67
C GLU A 152 18.60 -3.26 -6.26
N TRP A 153 19.21 -3.87 -5.24
CA TRP A 153 18.88 -3.62 -3.83
C TRP A 153 18.94 -2.14 -3.41
N GLY A 154 19.85 -1.37 -4.00
CA GLY A 154 19.96 0.07 -3.75
C GLY A 154 18.71 0.84 -4.19
N TRP A 155 18.25 0.59 -5.43
CA TRP A 155 17.03 1.19 -5.94
C TRP A 155 15.78 0.66 -5.24
N LEU A 156 15.76 -0.63 -4.90
CA LEU A 156 14.66 -1.23 -4.13
C LEU A 156 14.48 -0.52 -2.78
N ALA A 157 15.58 -0.24 -2.06
CA ALA A 157 15.54 0.50 -0.80
C ALA A 157 15.01 1.93 -0.99
N VAL A 158 15.44 2.63 -2.06
CA VAL A 158 14.94 3.97 -2.40
C VAL A 158 13.44 3.96 -2.67
N TYR A 159 12.94 3.03 -3.49
CA TYR A 159 11.51 2.93 -3.79
C TYR A 159 10.68 2.46 -2.59
N LEU A 160 11.23 1.63 -1.70
CA LEU A 160 10.56 1.26 -0.44
C LEU A 160 10.41 2.48 0.48
N VAL A 161 11.45 3.28 0.65
CA VAL A 161 11.40 4.49 1.50
C VAL A 161 10.46 5.54 0.90
N LEU A 162 10.65 5.90 -0.37
CA LEU A 162 9.78 6.88 -1.03
C LEU A 162 8.34 6.39 -1.12
N GLY A 163 8.13 5.11 -1.43
CA GLY A 163 6.83 4.47 -1.48
C GLY A 163 6.13 4.48 -0.12
N THR A 164 6.80 4.10 0.96
CA THR A 164 6.18 4.15 2.30
C THR A 164 5.82 5.58 2.70
N MET A 165 6.63 6.59 2.37
CA MET A 165 6.30 8.00 2.58
C MET A 165 5.09 8.44 1.76
N LEU A 166 5.04 8.07 0.47
CA LEU A 166 3.92 8.32 -0.44
C LEU A 166 2.62 7.71 0.10
N LEU A 167 2.64 6.41 0.43
CA LEU A 167 1.47 5.69 0.91
C LEU A 167 1.00 6.19 2.26
N THR A 168 1.92 6.63 3.13
CA THR A 168 1.56 7.29 4.39
C THR A 168 0.89 8.63 4.12
N ALA A 169 1.36 9.43 3.15
CA ALA A 169 0.75 10.71 2.79
C ALA A 169 -0.68 10.52 2.26
N LEU A 170 -0.87 9.58 1.33
CA LEU A 170 -2.20 9.22 0.82
C LEU A 170 -3.09 8.63 1.91
N GLY A 171 -2.53 7.80 2.80
CA GLY A 171 -3.23 7.19 3.92
C GLY A 171 -3.70 8.23 4.94
N LEU A 172 -2.91 9.28 5.17
CA LEU A 172 -3.30 10.44 5.98
C LEU A 172 -4.47 11.21 5.34
N ILE A 173 -4.46 11.42 4.03
CA ILE A 173 -5.57 12.07 3.31
C ILE A 173 -6.84 11.22 3.44
N LEU A 174 -6.74 9.91 3.22
CA LEU A 174 -7.87 9.00 3.34
C LEU A 174 -8.42 8.94 4.77
N THR A 175 -7.51 8.83 5.75
CA THR A 175 -7.81 8.91 7.19
C THR A 175 -8.55 10.22 7.52
N ALA A 176 -8.08 11.35 7.00
CA ALA A 176 -8.71 12.64 7.21
C ALA A 176 -10.13 12.71 6.63
N ILE A 177 -10.38 12.08 5.48
CA ILE A 177 -11.72 12.01 4.89
C ILE A 177 -12.63 11.11 5.74
N VAL A 178 -12.17 9.89 6.06
CA VAL A 178 -12.91 8.90 6.85
C VAL A 178 -13.24 9.42 8.25
N LEU A 179 -12.35 10.21 8.85
CA LEU A 179 -12.59 10.84 10.15
C LEU A 179 -13.85 11.74 10.14
N ASN A 180 -14.22 12.33 9.00
CA ASN A 180 -15.42 13.18 8.89
C ASN A 180 -16.64 12.44 8.32
N MET A 181 -16.52 11.15 7.99
CA MET A 181 -17.63 10.32 7.52
C MET A 181 -18.24 9.51 8.66
N ASN A 182 -19.56 9.31 8.60
CA ASN A 182 -20.31 8.61 9.64
C ASN A 182 -20.45 7.09 9.40
N ARG A 183 -20.62 6.65 8.14
CA ARG A 183 -21.10 5.27 7.88
C ARG A 183 -20.52 4.56 6.66
N GLN A 184 -19.85 5.28 5.76
CA GLN A 184 -19.36 4.74 4.47
C GLN A 184 -17.85 4.81 4.31
N GLY A 185 -17.10 5.03 5.40
CA GLY A 185 -15.65 5.13 5.34
C GLY A 185 -14.99 3.87 4.77
N MET A 186 -15.52 2.68 5.13
CA MET A 186 -15.02 1.40 4.63
C MET A 186 -15.17 1.28 3.11
N PHE A 187 -16.38 1.52 2.59
CA PHE A 187 -16.65 1.45 1.14
C PHE A 187 -15.85 2.47 0.34
N LEU A 188 -15.62 3.67 0.89
CA LEU A 188 -14.78 4.67 0.24
C LEU A 188 -13.34 4.16 0.09
N SER A 189 -12.76 3.61 1.16
CA SER A 189 -11.41 3.05 1.13
C SER A 189 -11.29 1.89 0.15
N GLU A 190 -12.27 0.98 0.14
CA GLU A 190 -12.30 -0.16 -0.79
C GLU A 190 -12.49 0.28 -2.25
N GLY A 191 -13.37 1.24 -2.51
CA GLY A 191 -13.58 1.78 -3.86
C GLY A 191 -12.32 2.44 -4.41
N ILE A 192 -11.64 3.25 -3.60
CA ILE A 192 -10.35 3.85 -3.99
C ILE A 192 -9.29 2.77 -4.22
N SER A 193 -9.28 1.70 -3.41
CA SER A 193 -8.41 0.53 -3.60
C SER A 193 -8.61 -0.15 -4.94
N GLY A 194 -9.85 -0.47 -5.29
CA GLY A 194 -10.17 -1.09 -6.57
C GLY A 194 -9.75 -0.23 -7.77
N ILE A 195 -9.96 1.09 -7.67
CA ILE A 195 -9.53 2.04 -8.71
C ILE A 195 -8.00 2.05 -8.82
N LEU A 196 -7.26 2.18 -7.72
CA LEU A 196 -5.79 2.17 -7.77
C LEU A 196 -5.24 0.83 -8.27
N TYR A 197 -5.87 -0.28 -7.90
CA TYR A 197 -5.49 -1.62 -8.36
C TYR A 197 -5.53 -1.75 -9.89
N LEU A 198 -6.57 -1.17 -10.50
CA LEU A 198 -6.76 -1.18 -11.94
C LEU A 198 -5.86 -0.14 -12.65
N VAL A 199 -5.84 1.10 -12.14
CA VAL A 199 -5.26 2.24 -12.86
C VAL A 199 -3.75 2.35 -12.66
N CYS A 200 -3.19 1.92 -11.53
CA CYS A 200 -1.74 2.01 -11.28
C CYS A 200 -0.92 0.88 -11.92
N GLY A 201 -1.55 0.04 -12.74
CA GLY A 201 -0.89 -1.04 -13.46
C GLY A 201 -0.38 -2.15 -12.55
N VAL A 202 -1.20 -2.56 -11.57
CA VAL A 202 -0.84 -3.66 -10.65
C VAL A 202 -0.89 -5.00 -11.39
N VAL A 203 -2.04 -5.26 -12.03
CA VAL A 203 -2.32 -6.52 -12.75
C VAL A 203 -2.03 -6.36 -14.24
N PHE A 204 -2.48 -5.25 -14.82
CA PHE A 204 -2.43 -5.00 -16.25
C PHE A 204 -1.41 -3.91 -16.58
N PRO A 205 -0.55 -4.09 -17.59
CA PRO A 205 0.30 -3.04 -18.10
C PRO A 205 -0.47 -1.78 -18.47
N ILE A 206 0.12 -0.62 -18.22
CA ILE A 206 -0.51 0.67 -18.56
C ILE A 206 -0.66 0.81 -20.09
N SER A 207 0.21 0.15 -20.85
CA SER A 207 0.21 0.09 -22.32
C SER A 207 -1.07 -0.51 -22.91
N ILE A 208 -1.80 -1.35 -22.16
CA ILE A 208 -3.03 -1.99 -22.64
C ILE A 208 -4.30 -1.25 -22.20
N LEU A 209 -4.18 -0.22 -21.36
CA LEU A 209 -5.33 0.58 -20.94
C LEU A 209 -5.79 1.49 -22.10
N PRO A 210 -7.10 1.84 -22.17
CA PRO A 210 -7.58 2.85 -23.10
C PRO A 210 -6.79 4.15 -22.99
N HIS A 211 -6.59 4.86 -24.10
CA HIS A 211 -5.69 6.01 -24.17
C HIS A 211 -5.97 7.05 -23.07
N TRP A 212 -7.24 7.37 -22.80
CA TRP A 212 -7.64 8.31 -21.75
C TRP A 212 -7.23 7.83 -20.35
N LEU A 213 -7.31 6.54 -20.08
CA LEU A 213 -7.02 5.95 -18.77
C LEU A 213 -5.50 5.86 -18.54
N SER A 214 -4.73 5.60 -19.59
CA SER A 214 -3.27 5.63 -19.53
C SER A 214 -2.74 6.99 -19.06
N TRP A 215 -3.34 8.11 -19.49
CA TRP A 215 -2.94 9.45 -19.01
C TRP A 215 -3.22 9.63 -17.52
N VAL A 216 -4.37 9.13 -17.03
CA VAL A 216 -4.71 9.16 -15.61
C VAL A 216 -3.69 8.34 -14.81
N SER A 217 -3.33 7.15 -15.29
CA SER A 217 -2.31 6.29 -14.66
C SER A 217 -0.98 7.02 -14.49
N VAL A 218 -0.51 7.74 -15.50
CA VAL A 218 0.77 8.47 -15.45
C VAL A 218 0.72 9.65 -14.49
N ILE A 219 -0.45 10.23 -14.20
CA ILE A 219 -0.55 11.31 -13.20
C ILE A 219 -0.40 10.76 -11.77
N LEU A 220 -0.81 9.50 -11.54
CA LEU A 220 -0.85 8.91 -10.21
C LEU A 220 0.55 8.53 -9.70
N PRO A 221 1.01 9.07 -8.55
CA PRO A 221 2.31 8.73 -7.98
C PRO A 221 2.54 7.24 -7.69
N PRO A 222 1.53 6.45 -7.24
CA PRO A 222 1.71 5.01 -7.03
C PRO A 222 2.12 4.25 -8.30
N THR A 223 1.82 4.77 -9.49
CA THR A 223 2.19 4.18 -10.77
C THR A 223 3.72 4.19 -10.96
N TYR A 224 4.37 5.32 -10.68
CA TYR A 224 5.84 5.43 -10.73
C TYR A 224 6.51 4.54 -9.69
N TRP A 225 5.92 4.45 -8.51
CA TRP A 225 6.43 3.62 -7.44
C TRP A 225 6.33 2.12 -7.77
N LEU A 226 5.17 1.64 -8.25
CA LEU A 226 5.01 0.23 -8.64
C LEU A 226 5.95 -0.15 -9.79
N GLU A 227 6.08 0.73 -10.79
CA GLU A 227 7.01 0.51 -11.89
C GLU A 227 8.46 0.46 -11.40
N GLY A 228 8.87 1.38 -10.52
CA GLY A 228 10.19 1.42 -9.91
C GLY A 228 10.51 0.18 -9.06
N MET A 229 9.56 -0.24 -8.22
CA MET A 229 9.67 -1.48 -7.43
C MET A 229 9.84 -2.71 -8.32
N ARG A 230 9.01 -2.81 -9.37
CA ARG A 230 9.04 -3.94 -10.30
C ARG A 230 10.36 -4.00 -11.06
N ARG A 231 10.87 -2.86 -11.56
CA ARG A 231 12.18 -2.78 -12.22
C ARG A 231 13.34 -3.10 -11.28
N ALA A 232 13.26 -2.69 -10.01
CA ALA A 232 14.30 -3.01 -9.04
C ALA A 232 14.35 -4.53 -8.72
N ILE A 233 13.21 -5.24 -8.81
CA ILE A 233 13.11 -6.68 -8.53
C ILE A 233 13.41 -7.53 -9.77
N LEU A 234 12.80 -7.21 -10.92
CA LEU A 234 12.85 -8.02 -12.15
C LEU A 234 13.84 -7.51 -13.21
N GLY A 235 14.32 -6.29 -13.07
CA GLY A 235 14.97 -5.57 -14.15
C GLY A 235 13.99 -4.90 -15.11
N VAL A 236 14.53 -4.31 -16.18
CA VAL A 236 13.72 -3.65 -17.21
C VAL A 236 13.02 -4.72 -18.06
N PRO A 237 11.69 -4.59 -18.31
CA PRO A 237 10.96 -5.53 -19.16
C PRO A 237 11.62 -5.67 -20.54
N ALA A 238 11.76 -6.90 -21.02
CA ALA A 238 12.30 -7.17 -22.36
C ALA A 238 11.21 -7.12 -23.45
N GLU A 239 9.95 -7.34 -23.06
CA GLU A 239 8.82 -7.45 -23.96
C GLU A 239 8.15 -6.11 -24.21
N LYS A 240 8.01 -5.74 -25.50
CA LYS A 240 7.35 -4.48 -25.92
C LYS A 240 5.89 -4.38 -25.46
N PHE A 241 5.21 -5.51 -25.30
CA PHE A 241 3.85 -5.54 -24.77
C PHE A 241 3.77 -5.03 -23.32
N LEU A 242 4.84 -5.27 -22.55
CA LEU A 242 4.99 -4.83 -21.16
C LEU A 242 5.67 -3.46 -21.06
N ASP A 243 6.05 -2.83 -22.18
CA ASP A 243 6.62 -1.49 -22.19
C ASP A 243 5.56 -0.47 -21.79
N SER A 244 5.61 -0.07 -20.53
CA SER A 244 4.88 1.07 -20.00
C SER A 244 5.27 2.35 -20.76
N PRO A 245 4.39 3.38 -20.84
CA PRO A 245 4.79 4.71 -21.28
C PRO A 245 6.00 5.27 -20.52
N LEU A 246 6.30 4.74 -19.33
CA LEU A 246 7.44 5.09 -18.51
C LEU A 246 8.73 4.30 -18.84
N SER A 247 8.74 3.42 -19.85
CA SER A 247 9.88 2.56 -20.21
C SER A 247 11.16 3.35 -20.50
N HIS A 248 11.02 4.51 -21.14
CA HIS A 248 12.12 5.41 -21.48
C HIS A 248 12.75 6.13 -20.27
N TRP A 249 12.15 6.05 -19.09
CA TRP A 249 12.66 6.72 -17.89
C TRP A 249 13.64 5.81 -17.15
N GLY A 250 14.86 6.29 -16.91
CA GLY A 250 15.79 5.60 -16.01
C GLY A 250 15.34 5.64 -14.55
N HIS A 251 15.88 4.76 -13.72
CA HIS A 251 15.67 4.78 -12.27
C HIS A 251 15.82 6.17 -11.61
N PRO A 252 16.84 7.00 -11.93
CA PRO A 252 16.96 8.31 -11.29
C PRO A 252 15.80 9.25 -11.66
N ALA A 253 15.33 9.23 -12.90
CA ALA A 253 14.21 10.05 -13.34
C ALA A 253 12.89 9.62 -12.67
N LEU A 254 12.65 8.30 -12.59
CA LEU A 254 11.49 7.74 -11.88
C LEU A 254 11.51 8.08 -10.38
N ALA A 255 12.66 7.89 -9.72
CA ALA A 255 12.81 8.22 -8.31
C ALA A 255 12.66 9.72 -8.05
N ALA A 256 13.16 10.58 -8.94
CA ALA A 256 13.00 12.04 -8.83
C ALA A 256 11.55 12.49 -8.97
N ALA A 257 10.81 11.96 -9.96
CA ALA A 257 9.38 12.25 -10.11
C ALA A 257 8.55 11.69 -8.94
N LEU A 258 8.88 10.50 -8.45
CA LEU A 258 8.27 9.94 -7.26
C LEU A 258 8.56 10.81 -6.03
N ALA A 259 9.79 11.27 -5.85
CA ALA A 259 10.16 12.16 -4.73
C ALA A 259 9.41 13.50 -4.81
N GLY A 260 9.37 14.13 -5.99
CA GLY A 260 8.66 15.40 -6.20
C GLY A 260 7.16 15.29 -5.92
N THR A 261 6.51 14.26 -6.45
CA THR A 261 5.08 14.01 -6.19
C THR A 261 4.81 13.64 -4.73
N THR A 262 5.70 12.86 -4.11
CA THR A 262 5.60 12.50 -2.68
C THR A 262 5.71 13.73 -1.78
N LEU A 263 6.63 14.66 -2.07
CA LEU A 263 6.76 15.91 -1.32
C LEU A 263 5.49 16.76 -1.43
N GLY A 264 4.95 16.91 -2.64
CA GLY A 264 3.68 17.60 -2.86
C GLY A 264 2.52 16.98 -2.08
N LEU A 265 2.41 15.65 -2.11
CA LEU A 265 1.38 14.91 -1.36
C LEU A 265 1.58 14.98 0.15
N LEU A 266 2.81 14.98 0.65
CA LEU A 266 3.08 15.17 2.07
C LEU A 266 2.60 16.53 2.54
N ILE A 267 2.91 17.60 1.81
CA ILE A 267 2.44 18.96 2.14
C ILE A 267 0.90 19.00 2.12
N LEU A 268 0.28 18.49 1.05
CA LEU A 268 -1.18 18.42 0.93
C LEU A 268 -1.80 17.63 2.09
N SER A 269 -1.22 16.48 2.44
CA SER A 269 -1.70 15.64 3.54
C SER A 269 -1.67 16.36 4.88
N GLN A 270 -0.65 17.18 5.16
CA GLN A 270 -0.59 17.98 6.39
C GLN A 270 -1.73 19.00 6.45
N PHE A 271 -2.00 19.68 5.33
CA PHE A 271 -3.07 20.67 5.25
C PHE A 271 -4.44 20.01 5.43
N VAL A 272 -4.71 18.95 4.65
CA VAL A 272 -5.99 18.23 4.67
C VAL A 272 -6.24 17.60 6.04
N PHE A 273 -5.24 16.95 6.64
CA PHE A 273 -5.38 16.32 7.95
C PHE A 273 -5.69 17.34 9.05
N ARG A 274 -4.95 18.45 9.12
CA ARG A 274 -5.19 19.50 10.13
C ARG A 274 -6.55 20.15 9.98
N TRP A 275 -6.98 20.41 8.74
CA TRP A 275 -8.31 20.95 8.47
C TRP A 275 -9.41 19.97 8.89
N SER A 276 -9.25 18.71 8.52
CA SER A 276 -10.16 17.61 8.85
C SER A 276 -10.27 17.38 10.35
N GLU A 277 -9.16 17.35 11.08
CA GLU A 277 -9.10 17.14 12.53
C GLU A 277 -9.89 18.24 13.27
N ARG A 278 -9.66 19.51 12.92
CA ARG A 278 -10.41 20.65 13.48
C ARG A 278 -11.89 20.61 13.15
N ARG A 279 -12.25 20.09 11.97
CA ARG A 279 -13.65 19.93 11.56
C ARG A 279 -14.32 18.80 12.35
N ALA A 280 -13.65 17.65 12.46
CA ALA A 280 -14.11 16.49 13.20
C ALA A 280 -14.35 16.82 14.68
N TRP A 281 -13.44 17.59 15.30
CA TRP A 281 -13.59 18.08 16.67
C TRP A 281 -14.85 18.96 16.83
N ARG A 282 -15.01 19.97 15.97
CA ARG A 282 -16.16 20.90 16.03
C ARG A 282 -17.51 20.20 15.83
N LEU A 283 -17.52 19.11 15.08
CA LEU A 283 -18.73 18.34 14.76
C LEU A 283 -18.95 17.14 15.69
N GLY A 284 -18.12 16.96 16.73
CA GLY A 284 -18.27 15.83 17.66
C GLY A 284 -18.01 14.45 17.05
N LYS A 285 -17.35 14.37 15.88
CA LYS A 285 -17.15 13.11 15.12
C LYS A 285 -16.31 12.06 15.82
N PHE A 286 -15.63 12.41 16.91
CA PHE A 286 -14.83 11.47 17.69
C PHE A 286 -15.70 10.58 18.60
N GLU A 287 -16.91 11.02 18.93
CA GLU A 287 -17.84 10.32 19.82
C GLU A 287 -19.05 9.72 19.08
N GLU A 288 -19.29 10.18 17.85
CA GLU A 288 -20.42 9.75 17.04
C GLU A 288 -20.34 8.25 16.70
N GLN A 289 -21.41 7.54 17.03
CA GLN A 289 -21.56 6.10 16.78
C GLN A 289 -22.59 5.88 15.69
N SER A 290 -22.38 4.85 14.89
CA SER A 290 -23.26 4.41 13.81
C SER A 290 -24.56 3.73 14.30
N GLY A 291 -24.87 3.78 15.60
CA GLY A 291 -25.96 3.01 16.22
C GLY A 291 -26.70 3.70 17.38
N ALA A 292 -26.81 5.02 17.39
CA ALA A 292 -27.78 5.75 18.23
C ALA A 292 -28.77 6.52 17.36
#